data_AF-A0A2G3A325-F1
#
_entry.id   AF-A0A2G3A325-F1
#
_cell.length_a   1.000
_cell.length_b   1.000
_cell.length_c   1.000
_cell.angle_alpha   90.00
_cell.angle_beta   90.00
_cell.angle_gamma   90.00
#
_symmetry.space_group_name_H-M   'P 1'
#
loop_
_entity.id
_entity.type
_entity.pdbx_description
1 polymer ?
#
loop_
_entity_poly.entity_id
_entity_poly.type
_entity_poly.pdbx_seq_one_letter_code
_entity_poly.pdbx_strand_id
1 'polypeptide(L)'
;MIACLGQQNVEGKRIFFGFIDRALPHFTKDDYGPKIRGFVENPYLRGLTSQEFSFHTMGIKEGLIDIAVKTSETGYIQRLLVKSMEDNMVKYDGTVRNSLGDVIQFLYREDGMDSVWTETQKLDSPKAKKSTFDALYEYEIDDPNWNPSYMLLEAVEDLKSIWKICNLFNAKVHKLEVVRHNLGTEIAVAGANSWPLPINIQRLVLNAQKTFKIDFWRPSDMHPMETVETVDKLQERLKVVPGDDYLSMAA
;
A
#
# COMPACT_ATOMS: atom_id res chain seq x y z
N MET A 1 -5.56 -33.53 -8.16
CA MET A 1 -5.55 -34.56 -9.24
C MET A 1 -5.25 -35.98 -8.73
N ILE A 2 -4.33 -36.19 -7.78
CA ILE A 2 -3.85 -37.53 -7.40
C ILE A 2 -4.51 -38.11 -6.12
N ALA A 3 -4.90 -37.27 -5.15
CA ALA A 3 -5.44 -37.74 -3.86
C ALA A 3 -6.98 -37.89 -3.85
N CYS A 4 -7.71 -36.78 -3.77
CA CYS A 4 -9.17 -36.72 -3.87
C CYS A 4 -9.59 -35.39 -4.52
N LEU A 5 -10.86 -35.25 -4.93
CA LEU A 5 -11.41 -33.97 -5.40
C LEU A 5 -12.00 -33.14 -4.26
N GLY A 6 -12.56 -33.81 -3.24
CA GLY A 6 -13.13 -33.16 -2.08
C GLY A 6 -14.59 -32.76 -2.25
N GLN A 7 -15.04 -31.87 -1.37
CA GLN A 7 -16.44 -31.48 -1.25
C GLN A 7 -16.90 -30.58 -2.40
N GLN A 8 -17.95 -30.97 -3.11
CA GLN A 8 -18.66 -30.12 -4.05
C GLN A 8 -19.74 -29.32 -3.32
N ASN A 9 -19.72 -28.01 -3.50
CA ASN A 9 -20.71 -27.09 -2.95
C ASN A 9 -21.54 -26.48 -4.07
N VAL A 10 -22.80 -26.19 -3.77
CA VAL A 10 -23.70 -25.43 -4.64
C VAL A 10 -24.26 -24.26 -3.84
N GLU A 11 -24.13 -23.03 -4.34
CA GLU A 11 -24.57 -21.79 -3.66
C GLU A 11 -24.00 -21.65 -2.24
N GLY A 12 -22.74 -22.05 -2.06
CA GLY A 12 -22.04 -21.98 -0.75
C GLY A 12 -22.49 -23.02 0.28
N LYS A 13 -23.42 -23.91 -0.07
CA LYS A 13 -23.89 -25.01 0.78
C LYS A 13 -23.47 -26.37 0.21
N ARG A 14 -23.48 -27.41 1.04
CA ARG A 14 -23.40 -28.79 0.54
C ARG A 14 -24.63 -29.10 -0.30
N ILE A 15 -24.53 -30.12 -1.14
CA ILE A 15 -25.60 -30.50 -2.06
C ILE A 15 -26.91 -30.72 -1.30
N PHE A 16 -27.96 -30.03 -1.76
CA PHE A 16 -29.30 -30.08 -1.18
C PHE A 16 -30.04 -31.35 -1.61
N PHE A 17 -31.10 -31.68 -0.90
CA PHE A 17 -31.99 -32.78 -1.30
C PHE A 17 -32.91 -32.29 -2.41
N GLY A 18 -32.58 -32.64 -3.66
CA GLY A 18 -33.41 -32.35 -4.83
C GLY A 18 -34.62 -33.28 -4.97
N PHE A 19 -34.61 -34.42 -4.28
CA PHE A 19 -35.74 -35.35 -4.18
C PHE A 19 -36.26 -35.40 -2.74
N ILE A 20 -37.41 -36.05 -2.53
CA ILE A 20 -38.01 -36.27 -1.19
C ILE A 20 -36.97 -36.91 -0.25
N ASP A 21 -36.43 -36.08 0.65
CA ASP A 21 -35.43 -36.39 1.68
C ASP A 21 -34.15 -37.09 1.19
N ARG A 22 -33.72 -36.85 -0.06
CA ARG A 22 -32.48 -37.43 -0.62
C ARG A 22 -31.90 -36.62 -1.77
N ALA A 23 -30.58 -36.76 -1.99
CA ALA A 23 -29.86 -36.06 -3.07
C ALA A 23 -29.98 -36.75 -4.44
N LEU A 24 -29.93 -38.09 -4.49
CA LEU A 24 -30.11 -38.91 -5.70
C LEU A 24 -31.03 -40.09 -5.38
N PRO A 25 -31.74 -40.67 -6.37
CA PRO A 25 -32.63 -41.82 -6.14
C PRO A 25 -31.91 -43.09 -5.68
N HIS A 26 -30.58 -43.15 -5.87
CA HIS A 26 -29.71 -44.24 -5.41
C HIS A 26 -29.44 -44.22 -3.91
N PHE A 27 -29.76 -43.13 -3.21
CA PHE A 27 -29.55 -42.99 -1.79
C PHE A 27 -30.83 -43.22 -1.00
N THR A 28 -30.68 -43.72 0.23
CA THR A 28 -31.75 -43.83 1.21
C THR A 28 -32.21 -42.45 1.67
N LYS A 29 -33.46 -42.39 2.16
CA LYS A 29 -34.01 -41.15 2.73
C LYS A 29 -33.27 -40.79 4.02
N ASP A 30 -33.18 -39.49 4.31
CA ASP A 30 -32.62 -38.93 5.54
C ASP A 30 -31.16 -39.30 5.82
N ASP A 31 -30.39 -39.63 4.78
CA ASP A 31 -28.97 -39.91 4.93
C ASP A 31 -28.13 -38.64 4.68
N TYR A 32 -27.34 -38.27 5.70
CA TYR A 32 -26.48 -37.09 5.73
C TYR A 32 -25.00 -37.41 5.53
N GLY A 33 -24.69 -38.61 5.06
CA GLY A 33 -23.32 -39.05 4.79
C GLY A 33 -22.57 -38.13 3.80
N PRO A 34 -21.23 -38.07 3.90
CA PRO A 34 -20.41 -37.17 3.06
C PRO A 34 -20.59 -37.46 1.57
N LYS A 35 -20.66 -38.74 1.17
CA LYS A 35 -20.86 -39.16 -0.24
C LYS A 35 -22.17 -38.65 -0.83
N ILE A 36 -23.22 -38.56 -0.02
CA ILE A 36 -24.58 -38.15 -0.43
C ILE A 36 -24.68 -36.65 -0.54
N ARG A 37 -23.93 -35.94 0.31
CA ARG A 37 -23.86 -34.49 0.35
C ARG A 37 -22.81 -33.91 -0.61
N GLY A 38 -22.30 -34.70 -1.55
CA GLY A 38 -21.42 -34.20 -2.62
C GLY A 38 -19.92 -34.28 -2.35
N PHE A 39 -19.47 -35.07 -1.37
CA PHE A 39 -18.05 -35.33 -1.19
C PHE A 39 -17.55 -36.35 -2.20
N VAL A 40 -16.53 -35.96 -2.98
CA VAL A 40 -15.90 -36.80 -3.99
C VAL A 40 -14.57 -37.31 -3.47
N GLU A 41 -14.53 -38.61 -3.15
CA GLU A 41 -13.38 -39.29 -2.56
C GLU A 41 -12.35 -39.63 -3.63
N ASN A 42 -12.81 -40.03 -4.82
CA ASN A 42 -11.91 -40.49 -5.87
C ASN A 42 -11.17 -39.34 -6.58
N PRO A 43 -9.86 -39.50 -6.85
CA PRO A 43 -9.11 -38.58 -7.70
C PRO A 43 -9.45 -38.78 -9.18
N TYR A 44 -9.24 -37.75 -10.01
CA TYR A 44 -9.42 -37.86 -11.47
C TYR A 44 -8.62 -39.01 -12.09
N LEU A 45 -7.43 -39.33 -11.54
CA LEU A 45 -6.59 -40.42 -12.03
C LEU A 45 -7.27 -41.80 -11.91
N ARG A 46 -8.04 -42.02 -10.84
CA ARG A 46 -8.78 -43.26 -10.60
C ARG A 46 -10.12 -43.30 -11.35
N GLY A 47 -10.61 -42.14 -11.75
CA GLY A 47 -11.95 -41.96 -12.31
C GLY A 47 -13.01 -41.76 -11.23
N LEU A 48 -14.13 -41.16 -11.63
CA LEU A 48 -15.25 -40.81 -10.77
C LEU A 48 -16.34 -41.88 -10.85
N THR A 49 -16.96 -42.20 -9.72
CA THR A 49 -18.20 -42.99 -9.73
C THR A 49 -19.34 -42.18 -10.35
N SER A 50 -20.39 -42.84 -10.85
CA SER A 50 -21.51 -42.13 -11.49
C SER A 50 -22.19 -41.10 -10.58
N GLN A 51 -22.22 -41.35 -9.26
CA GLN A 51 -22.78 -40.42 -8.27
C GLN A 51 -21.87 -39.20 -8.07
N GLU A 52 -20.56 -39.43 -7.90
CA GLU A 52 -19.56 -38.37 -7.78
C GLU A 52 -19.48 -37.51 -9.04
N PHE A 53 -19.57 -38.14 -10.23
CA PHE A 53 -19.58 -37.43 -11.50
C PHE A 53 -20.80 -36.52 -11.64
N SER A 54 -21.98 -36.98 -11.22
CA SER A 54 -23.20 -36.16 -11.23
C SER A 54 -23.06 -34.93 -10.32
N PHE A 55 -22.61 -35.12 -9.09
CA PHE A 55 -22.37 -34.04 -8.13
C PHE A 55 -21.28 -33.07 -8.57
N HIS A 56 -20.21 -33.59 -9.18
CA HIS A 56 -19.16 -32.77 -9.76
C HIS A 56 -19.67 -31.93 -10.94
N THR A 57 -20.51 -32.51 -11.80
CA THR A 57 -21.15 -31.80 -12.92
C THR A 57 -22.08 -30.69 -12.44
N MET A 58 -22.78 -30.87 -11.32
CA MET A 58 -23.61 -29.82 -10.71
C MET A 58 -22.78 -28.60 -10.32
N GLY A 59 -21.63 -28.80 -9.65
CA GLY A 59 -20.71 -27.71 -9.30
C GLY A 59 -20.09 -27.03 -10.53
N ILE A 60 -19.73 -27.80 -11.56
CA ILE A 60 -19.25 -27.25 -12.84
C ILE A 60 -20.31 -26.36 -13.48
N LYS A 61 -21.57 -26.80 -13.50
CA LYS A 61 -22.67 -26.06 -14.12
C LYS A 61 -22.88 -24.69 -13.45
N GLU A 62 -22.82 -24.62 -12.12
CA GLU A 62 -22.90 -23.35 -11.40
C GLU A 62 -21.77 -22.40 -11.83
N GLY A 63 -20.53 -22.89 -11.89
CA GLY A 63 -19.39 -22.08 -12.35
C GLY A 63 -19.54 -21.60 -13.79
N LEU A 64 -20.05 -22.43 -14.70
CA LEU A 64 -20.30 -22.03 -16.09
C LEU A 64 -21.39 -20.98 -16.21
N ILE A 65 -22.46 -21.10 -15.41
CA ILE A 65 -23.54 -20.10 -15.37
C ILE A 65 -22.99 -18.79 -14.81
N ASP A 66 -22.24 -18.82 -13.71
CA ASP A 66 -21.65 -17.64 -13.08
C ASP A 66 -20.71 -16.88 -14.03
N ILE A 67 -19.87 -17.61 -14.78
CA ILE A 67 -19.00 -17.01 -15.81
C ILE A 67 -19.85 -16.31 -16.89
N ALA A 68 -20.90 -16.96 -17.38
CA ALA A 68 -21.76 -16.38 -18.41
C ALA A 68 -22.48 -15.10 -17.92
N VAL A 69 -23.02 -15.13 -16.70
CA VAL A 69 -23.70 -13.99 -16.08
C VAL A 69 -22.70 -12.86 -15.81
N LYS A 70 -21.59 -13.14 -15.13
CA LYS A 70 -20.55 -12.13 -14.81
C LYS A 70 -19.97 -11.47 -16.04
N THR A 71 -19.79 -12.21 -17.14
CA THR A 71 -19.29 -11.63 -18.39
C THR A 71 -20.24 -10.54 -18.92
N SER A 72 -21.55 -10.77 -18.84
CA SER A 72 -22.55 -9.78 -19.27
C SER A 72 -22.62 -8.57 -18.33
N GLU A 73 -22.56 -8.80 -17.02
CA GLU A 73 -22.66 -7.74 -16.01
C GLU A 73 -21.41 -6.87 -15.94
N THR A 74 -20.22 -7.47 -15.93
CA THR A 74 -18.94 -6.74 -15.84
C THR A 74 -18.74 -5.80 -17.04
N GLY A 75 -19.10 -6.25 -18.25
CA GLY A 75 -19.05 -5.40 -19.44
C GLY A 75 -20.06 -4.25 -19.39
N TYR A 76 -21.27 -4.50 -18.87
CA TYR A 76 -22.26 -3.45 -18.69
C TYR A 76 -21.82 -2.40 -17.67
N ILE A 77 -21.32 -2.84 -16.50
CA ILE A 77 -20.81 -1.96 -15.45
C ILE A 77 -19.63 -1.13 -15.97
N GLN A 78 -18.70 -1.75 -16.70
CA GLN A 78 -17.58 -1.04 -17.32
C GLN A 78 -18.07 0.07 -18.26
N ARG A 79 -19.04 -0.24 -19.14
CA ARG A 79 -19.60 0.75 -20.07
C ARG A 79 -20.29 1.89 -19.33
N LEU A 80 -21.05 1.58 -18.27
CA LEU A 80 -21.72 2.59 -17.46
C LEU A 80 -20.70 3.53 -16.81
N LEU A 81 -19.64 2.98 -16.21
CA LEU A 81 -18.57 3.77 -15.59
C LEU A 81 -17.86 4.65 -16.62
N VAL A 82 -17.47 4.10 -17.77
CA VAL A 82 -16.82 4.86 -18.86
C VAL A 82 -17.72 6.00 -19.31
N LYS A 83 -19.01 5.74 -19.58
CA LYS A 83 -19.94 6.79 -20.03
C LYS A 83 -20.25 7.84 -18.98
N SER A 84 -20.16 7.50 -17.70
CA SER A 84 -20.34 8.48 -16.61
C SER A 84 -19.10 9.33 -16.33
N MET A 85 -17.92 8.90 -16.78
CA MET A 85 -16.64 9.55 -16.42
C MET A 85 -15.80 9.99 -17.63
N GLU A 86 -16.29 9.80 -18.86
CA GLU A 86 -15.54 10.12 -20.10
C GLU A 86 -15.30 11.62 -20.33
N ASP A 87 -16.08 12.46 -19.67
CA ASP A 87 -16.03 13.91 -19.72
C ASP A 87 -14.99 14.53 -18.77
N ASN A 88 -14.54 13.76 -17.77
CA ASN A 88 -13.63 14.23 -16.74
C ASN A 88 -12.19 14.23 -17.25
N MET A 89 -11.56 15.40 -17.20
CA MET A 89 -10.15 15.55 -17.60
C MET A 89 -9.38 16.54 -16.74
N VAL A 90 -8.08 16.29 -16.59
CA VAL A 90 -7.14 17.21 -15.95
C VAL A 90 -6.89 18.39 -16.89
N LYS A 91 -7.08 19.60 -16.37
CA LYS A 91 -6.80 20.85 -17.10
C LYS A 91 -5.37 21.34 -16.78
N TYR A 92 -4.88 22.30 -17.56
CA TYR A 92 -3.52 22.85 -17.40
C TYR A 92 -3.26 23.53 -16.05
N ASP A 93 -4.30 23.87 -15.31
CA ASP A 93 -4.23 24.41 -13.95
C ASP A 93 -4.09 23.32 -12.86
N GLY A 94 -4.06 22.04 -13.24
CA GLY A 94 -3.96 20.90 -12.31
C GLY A 94 -5.30 20.41 -11.75
N THR A 95 -6.40 21.13 -12.04
CA THR A 95 -7.74 20.77 -11.59
C THR A 95 -8.37 19.69 -12.48
N VAL A 96 -9.21 18.83 -11.90
CA VAL A 96 -10.03 17.88 -12.65
C VAL A 96 -11.40 18.51 -12.89
N ARG A 97 -11.75 18.69 -14.17
CA ARG A 97 -13.02 19.31 -14.55
C ARG A 97 -13.81 18.44 -15.52
N ASN A 98 -15.13 18.59 -15.44
CA ASN A 98 -16.06 18.03 -16.41
C ASN A 98 -16.10 18.92 -17.69
N SER A 99 -16.72 18.42 -18.76
CA SER A 99 -17.05 19.11 -20.00
C SER A 99 -17.77 20.45 -19.84
N LEU A 100 -18.63 20.61 -18.81
CA LEU A 100 -19.32 21.88 -18.49
C LEU A 100 -18.42 22.92 -17.82
N GLY A 101 -17.22 22.53 -17.38
CA GLY A 101 -16.29 23.39 -16.65
C GLY A 101 -16.42 23.29 -15.13
N ASP A 102 -17.34 22.46 -14.62
CA ASP A 102 -17.48 22.18 -13.20
C ASP A 102 -16.23 21.47 -12.64
N VAL A 103 -15.74 21.94 -11.49
CA VAL A 103 -14.55 21.39 -10.81
C VAL A 103 -14.97 20.22 -9.93
N ILE A 104 -14.39 19.05 -10.17
CA ILE A 104 -14.63 17.82 -9.39
C ILE A 104 -13.55 17.67 -8.31
N GLN A 105 -12.29 17.91 -8.68
CA GLN A 105 -11.14 17.89 -7.76
C GLN A 105 -10.26 19.12 -8.02
N PHE A 106 -9.80 19.77 -6.95
CA PHE A 106 -8.85 20.89 -7.05
C PHE A 106 -7.47 20.44 -7.50
N LEU A 107 -7.05 19.25 -7.08
CA LEU A 107 -5.81 18.64 -7.49
C LEU A 107 -6.09 17.19 -7.86
N TYR A 108 -5.57 16.75 -9.01
CA TYR A 108 -5.73 15.37 -9.44
C TYR A 108 -5.28 14.40 -8.34
N ARG A 109 -6.14 13.47 -7.94
CA ARG A 109 -5.84 12.45 -6.90
C ARG A 109 -5.45 13.07 -5.54
N GLU A 110 -5.76 14.34 -5.30
CA GLU A 110 -5.40 15.08 -4.08
C GLU A 110 -3.89 15.27 -3.85
N ASP A 111 -3.02 14.64 -4.64
CA ASP A 111 -1.56 14.74 -4.57
C ASP A 111 -0.91 15.33 -5.84
N GLY A 112 -1.66 15.43 -6.94
CA GLY A 112 -1.20 15.93 -8.23
C GLY A 112 -0.29 14.96 -8.97
N MET A 113 -0.19 13.70 -8.51
CA MET A 113 0.76 12.72 -9.01
C MET A 113 0.06 11.66 -9.86
N ASP A 114 0.67 11.34 -10.99
CA ASP A 114 0.21 10.24 -11.83
C ASP A 114 0.44 8.88 -11.14
N SER A 115 -0.58 8.03 -11.21
CA SER A 115 -0.60 6.70 -10.59
C SER A 115 0.49 5.78 -11.12
N VAL A 116 0.95 5.99 -12.37
CA VAL A 116 2.01 5.18 -13.00
C VAL A 116 3.35 5.30 -12.27
N TRP A 117 3.63 6.46 -11.65
CA TRP A 117 4.92 6.75 -11.00
C TRP A 117 4.90 6.53 -9.48
N THR A 118 3.88 5.84 -8.98
CA THR A 118 3.70 5.60 -7.54
C THR A 118 4.13 4.18 -7.18
N GLU A 119 4.93 4.03 -6.11
CA GLU A 119 5.36 2.73 -5.59
C GLU A 119 4.96 2.58 -4.12
N THR A 120 4.68 1.36 -3.67
CA THR A 120 4.42 1.11 -2.24
C THR A 120 5.70 1.23 -1.43
N GLN A 121 5.75 2.21 -0.53
CA GLN A 121 6.89 2.51 0.34
C GLN A 121 6.53 2.29 1.80
N LYS A 122 7.50 1.85 2.61
CA LYS A 122 7.33 1.70 4.06
C LYS A 122 7.73 2.99 4.76
N LEU A 123 6.86 3.49 5.63
CA LEU A 123 7.15 4.60 6.53
C LEU A 123 7.53 4.04 7.90
N ASP A 124 8.75 4.30 8.34
CA ASP A 124 9.28 3.79 9.61
C ASP A 124 8.81 4.62 10.82
N SER A 125 8.51 5.90 10.61
CA SER A 125 8.12 6.86 11.65
C SER A 125 6.79 6.58 12.39
N PRO A 126 5.66 6.24 11.73
CA PRO A 126 4.34 6.24 12.39
C PRO A 126 4.14 5.17 13.47
N LYS A 127 4.92 4.08 13.46
CA LYS A 127 4.82 2.99 14.46
C LYS A 127 5.97 2.94 15.47
N ALA A 128 6.95 3.83 15.35
CA ALA A 128 8.05 3.87 16.31
C ALA A 128 7.52 4.29 17.69
N LYS A 129 7.86 3.51 18.73
CA LYS A 129 7.72 3.97 20.11
C LYS A 129 8.57 5.22 20.30
N LYS A 130 8.17 6.11 21.20
CA LYS A 130 8.93 7.35 21.48
C LYS A 130 10.40 7.03 21.79
N SER A 131 10.67 6.06 22.65
CA SER A 131 12.05 5.63 22.96
C SER A 131 12.85 5.14 21.74
N THR A 132 12.22 4.42 20.81
CA THR A 132 12.90 3.97 19.58
C THR A 132 13.05 5.09 18.56
N PHE A 133 12.19 6.12 18.61
CA PHE A 133 12.28 7.29 17.76
C PHE A 133 13.41 8.20 18.22
N ASP A 134 13.47 8.48 19.51
CA ASP A 134 14.52 9.29 20.14
C ASP A 134 15.89 8.67 19.84
N ALA A 135 16.05 7.34 20.02
CA ALA A 135 17.29 6.63 19.70
C ALA A 135 17.70 6.62 18.20
N LEU A 136 16.76 6.88 17.27
CA LEU A 136 17.03 6.86 15.82
C LEU A 136 17.25 8.26 15.23
N TYR A 137 16.61 9.29 15.77
CA TYR A 137 16.56 10.62 15.18
C TYR A 137 17.15 11.71 16.07
N GLU A 138 17.28 11.49 17.38
CA GLU A 138 17.85 12.47 18.30
C GLU A 138 19.38 12.30 18.36
N TYR A 139 20.09 13.41 18.20
CA TYR A 139 21.53 13.47 18.42
C TYR A 139 21.79 13.90 19.85
N GLU A 140 22.55 13.12 20.61
CA GLU A 140 22.97 13.44 21.99
C GLU A 140 24.09 14.50 22.00
N ILE A 141 23.84 15.68 21.41
CA ILE A 141 24.86 16.73 21.25
C ILE A 141 25.31 17.30 22.60
N ASP A 142 24.41 17.32 23.58
CA ASP A 142 24.68 17.83 24.92
C ASP A 142 25.51 16.87 25.79
N ASP A 143 25.60 15.59 25.39
CA ASP A 143 26.38 14.61 26.14
C ASP A 143 27.88 14.74 25.84
N PRO A 144 28.73 14.98 26.87
CA PRO A 144 30.16 15.18 26.67
C PRO A 144 30.87 13.92 26.12
N ASN A 145 30.25 12.74 26.25
CA ASN A 145 30.77 11.46 25.77
C ASN A 145 30.27 11.09 24.36
N TRP A 146 29.43 11.91 23.74
CA TRP A 146 28.91 11.64 22.40
C TRP A 146 29.98 11.95 21.33
N ASN A 147 30.59 10.89 20.78
CA ASN A 147 31.59 10.97 19.72
C ASN A 147 31.24 9.95 18.61
N PRO A 148 30.47 10.35 17.59
CA PRO A 148 30.04 9.43 16.54
C PRO A 148 31.19 9.00 15.62
N SER A 149 31.35 7.69 15.42
CA SER A 149 32.35 7.09 14.51
C SER A 149 32.09 7.33 13.02
N TYR A 150 30.91 7.86 12.67
CA TYR A 150 30.43 8.01 11.29
C TYR A 150 30.57 9.45 10.75
N MET A 151 31.00 10.41 11.57
CA MET A 151 31.23 11.81 11.17
C MET A 151 32.70 12.20 11.37
N LEU A 152 33.16 13.23 10.65
CA LEU A 152 34.46 13.85 10.90
C LEU A 152 34.45 14.60 12.24
N LEU A 153 35.60 14.59 12.93
CA LEU A 153 35.79 15.27 14.23
C LEU A 153 35.50 16.78 14.15
N GLU A 154 35.91 17.43 13.05
CA GLU A 154 35.64 18.86 12.82
C GLU A 154 34.13 19.17 12.85
N ALA A 155 33.32 18.34 12.17
CA ALA A 155 31.87 18.51 12.15
C ALA A 155 31.24 18.28 13.54
N VAL A 156 31.81 17.39 14.35
CA VAL A 156 31.34 17.13 15.73
C VAL A 156 31.68 18.30 16.66
N GLU A 157 32.88 18.88 16.52
CA GLU A 157 33.28 20.07 17.27
C GLU A 157 32.44 21.30 16.89
N ASP A 158 32.11 21.46 15.61
CA ASP A 158 31.22 22.52 15.14
C ASP A 158 29.79 22.36 15.70
N LEU A 159 29.29 21.12 15.76
CA LEU A 159 28.01 20.82 16.40
C LEU A 159 28.02 21.20 17.88
N LYS A 160 29.08 20.86 18.64
CA LYS A 160 29.15 21.15 20.08
C LYS A 160 29.40 22.63 20.38
N SER A 161 30.15 23.33 19.54
CA SER A 161 30.57 24.71 19.78
C SER A 161 29.52 25.74 19.37
N ILE A 162 28.76 25.47 18.30
CA ILE A 162 27.83 26.44 17.73
C ILE A 162 26.40 26.17 18.19
N TRP A 163 25.97 26.91 19.21
CA TRP A 163 24.58 26.91 19.73
C TRP A 163 23.50 27.01 18.62
N LYS A 164 23.75 27.79 17.56
CA LYS A 164 22.79 27.97 16.46
C LYS A 164 22.49 26.66 15.73
N ILE A 165 23.50 25.79 15.58
CA ILE A 165 23.35 24.51 14.89
C ILE A 165 22.56 23.54 15.77
N CYS A 166 22.89 23.45 17.06
CA CYS A 166 22.12 22.65 18.02
C CYS A 166 20.63 23.03 18.03
N ASN A 167 20.33 24.33 18.13
CA ASN A 167 18.95 24.79 18.15
C ASN A 167 18.19 24.42 16.86
N LEU A 168 18.86 24.48 15.73
CA LEU A 168 18.29 24.13 14.42
C LEU A 168 18.03 22.63 14.28
N PHE A 169 18.91 21.76 14.79
CA PHE A 169 18.68 20.32 14.86
C PHE A 169 17.52 19.98 15.82
N ASN A 170 17.50 20.57 17.01
CA ASN A 170 16.41 20.38 17.98
C ASN A 170 15.06 20.79 17.39
N ALA A 171 15.02 21.91 16.65
CA ALA A 171 13.81 22.34 15.94
C ALA A 171 13.38 21.33 14.85
N LYS A 172 14.31 20.68 14.14
CA LYS A 172 13.99 19.64 13.14
C LYS A 172 13.48 18.36 13.79
N VAL A 173 14.09 17.90 14.87
CA VAL A 173 13.61 16.73 15.63
C VAL A 173 12.19 16.97 16.15
N HIS A 174 11.93 18.16 16.70
CA HIS A 174 10.58 18.55 17.13
C HIS A 174 9.57 18.53 15.97
N LYS A 175 9.93 19.04 14.78
CA LYS A 175 9.07 18.93 13.58
C LYS A 175 8.77 17.47 13.23
N LEU A 176 9.76 16.58 13.28
CA LEU A 176 9.56 15.16 13.03
C LEU A 176 8.66 14.50 14.08
N GLU A 177 8.73 14.91 15.35
CA GLU A 177 7.85 14.41 16.40
C GLU A 177 6.39 14.82 16.15
N VAL A 178 6.15 16.07 15.73
CA VAL A 178 4.81 16.55 15.34
C VAL A 178 4.28 15.76 14.14
N VAL A 179 5.09 15.57 13.10
CA VAL A 179 4.71 14.78 11.92
C VAL A 179 4.40 13.33 12.30
N ARG A 180 5.22 12.73 13.17
CA ARG A 180 4.97 11.38 13.69
C ARG A 180 3.64 11.29 14.42
N HIS A 181 3.31 12.29 15.24
CA HIS A 181 2.04 12.34 15.96
C HIS A 181 0.87 12.41 14.98
N ASN A 182 0.88 13.38 14.05
CA ASN A 182 -0.20 13.58 13.07
C ASN A 182 -0.38 12.34 12.18
N LEU A 183 0.72 11.71 11.73
CA LEU A 183 0.64 10.47 10.96
C LEU A 183 0.01 9.33 11.78
N GLY A 184 0.34 9.23 13.07
CA GLY A 184 -0.18 8.18 13.95
C GLY A 184 -1.63 8.38 14.38
N THR A 185 -2.08 9.63 14.54
CA THR A 185 -3.42 9.96 15.07
C THR A 185 -4.46 10.22 13.99
N GLU A 186 -4.11 10.93 12.92
CA GLU A 186 -5.07 11.43 11.93
C GLU A 186 -5.05 10.64 10.62
N ILE A 187 -3.86 10.28 10.14
CA ILE A 187 -3.69 9.74 8.78
C ILE A 187 -3.66 8.20 8.77
N ALA A 188 -2.85 7.58 9.63
CA ALA A 188 -2.63 6.13 9.66
C ALA A 188 -3.36 5.43 10.82
N VAL A 189 -4.64 5.78 11.04
CA VAL A 189 -5.47 5.24 12.14
C VAL A 189 -5.55 3.71 12.13
N ALA A 190 -5.53 3.10 10.93
CA ALA A 190 -5.56 1.64 10.75
C ALA A 190 -4.20 0.96 11.03
N GLY A 191 -3.15 1.72 11.34
CA GLY A 191 -1.80 1.19 11.55
C GLY A 191 -1.18 0.59 10.29
N ALA A 192 -1.50 1.10 9.10
CA ALA A 192 -0.81 0.69 7.87
C ALA A 192 0.58 1.34 7.80
N ASN A 193 1.63 0.53 7.55
CA ASN A 193 3.00 1.04 7.41
C ASN A 193 3.40 1.29 5.96
N SER A 194 2.65 0.72 5.02
CA SER A 194 2.97 0.75 3.61
C SER A 194 1.99 1.67 2.89
N TRP A 195 2.51 2.72 2.28
CA TRP A 195 1.73 3.73 1.57
C TRP A 195 2.24 3.86 0.13
N PRO A 196 1.35 4.01 -0.85
CA PRO A 196 1.74 4.27 -2.22
C PRO A 196 2.23 5.71 -2.32
N LEU A 197 3.55 5.91 -2.50
CA LEU A 197 4.20 7.21 -2.57
C LEU A 197 5.03 7.33 -3.86
N PRO A 198 5.11 8.53 -4.45
CA PRO A 198 6.00 8.76 -5.59
C PRO A 198 7.47 8.67 -5.14
N ILE A 199 8.35 8.32 -6.07
CA ILE A 199 9.82 8.32 -5.89
C ILE A 199 10.29 7.46 -4.70
N ASN A 200 10.81 6.27 -5.00
CA ASN A 200 11.38 5.39 -3.99
C ASN A 200 12.75 5.89 -3.50
N ILE A 201 12.76 6.57 -2.35
CA ILE A 201 13.96 7.19 -1.76
C ILE A 201 15.00 6.12 -1.37
N GLN A 202 14.58 4.99 -0.82
CA GLN A 202 15.49 3.91 -0.42
C GLN A 202 16.27 3.38 -1.63
N ARG A 203 15.60 3.21 -2.77
CA ARG A 203 16.25 2.77 -4.02
C ARG A 203 17.21 3.84 -4.57
N LEU A 204 16.85 5.12 -4.48
CA LEU A 204 17.76 6.20 -4.88
C LEU A 204 19.04 6.22 -4.04
N VAL A 205 18.92 6.06 -2.71
CA VAL A 205 20.07 5.97 -1.81
C VAL A 205 20.94 4.76 -2.13
N LEU A 206 20.34 3.58 -2.35
CA LEU A 206 21.09 2.37 -2.74
C LEU A 206 21.81 2.53 -4.09
N ASN A 207 21.18 3.19 -5.06
CA ASN A 207 21.80 3.48 -6.35
C ASN A 207 22.96 4.47 -6.22
N ALA A 208 22.81 5.50 -5.38
CA ALA A 208 23.89 6.44 -5.09
C ALA A 208 25.07 5.73 -4.42
N GLN A 209 24.82 4.90 -3.40
CA GLN A 209 25.84 4.10 -2.72
C GLN A 209 26.65 3.23 -3.69
N LYS A 210 25.97 2.59 -4.65
CA LYS A 210 26.63 1.77 -5.67
C LYS A 210 27.41 2.59 -6.68
N THR A 211 26.86 3.72 -7.12
CA THR A 211 27.46 4.59 -8.14
C THR A 211 28.74 5.23 -7.62
N PHE A 212 28.69 5.75 -6.39
CA PHE A 212 29.84 6.40 -5.75
C PHE A 212 30.76 5.42 -5.00
N LYS A 213 30.42 4.12 -4.98
CA LYS A 213 31.17 3.07 -4.28
C LYS A 213 31.49 3.46 -2.84
N ILE A 214 30.44 3.79 -2.08
CA ILE A 214 30.58 4.29 -0.71
C ILE A 214 31.15 3.19 0.20
N ASP A 215 32.26 3.50 0.86
CA ASP A 215 32.87 2.66 1.89
C ASP A 215 32.22 2.93 3.25
N PHE A 216 31.47 1.97 3.79
CA PHE A 216 30.83 2.10 5.11
C PHE A 216 31.80 2.18 6.30
N TRP A 217 33.09 1.93 6.09
CA TRP A 217 34.13 1.98 7.11
C TRP A 217 34.80 3.35 7.26
N ARG A 218 34.57 4.26 6.31
CA ARG A 218 35.12 5.61 6.36
C ARG A 218 34.10 6.58 6.94
N PRO A 219 34.52 7.56 7.75
CA PRO A 219 33.63 8.62 8.20
C PRO A 219 33.13 9.44 7.00
N SER A 220 31.89 9.92 7.10
CA SER A 220 31.29 10.78 6.08
C SER A 220 31.96 12.14 6.03
N ASP A 221 32.26 12.61 4.83
CA ASP A 221 32.76 13.95 4.53
C ASP A 221 31.66 15.02 4.53
N MET A 222 30.39 14.62 4.47
CA MET A 222 29.27 15.56 4.49
C MET A 222 29.10 16.25 5.84
N HIS A 223 29.04 17.58 5.80
CA HIS A 223 28.74 18.39 6.97
C HIS A 223 27.22 18.37 7.28
N PRO A 224 26.79 18.13 8.53
CA PRO A 224 25.36 18.02 8.88
C PRO A 224 24.52 19.25 8.49
N MET A 225 25.08 20.46 8.60
CA MET A 225 24.38 21.68 8.17
C MET A 225 24.05 21.67 6.66
N GLU A 226 24.97 21.18 5.83
CA GLU A 226 24.77 21.15 4.38
C GLU A 226 23.62 20.19 4.02
N THR A 227 23.55 19.04 4.69
CA THR A 227 22.44 18.09 4.49
C THR A 227 21.08 18.70 4.84
N VAL A 228 21.04 19.48 5.93
CA VAL A 228 19.83 20.18 6.35
C VAL A 228 19.42 21.23 5.32
N GLU A 229 20.36 22.07 4.88
CA GLU A 229 20.09 23.17 3.95
C GLU A 229 19.69 22.64 2.57
N THR A 230 20.34 21.57 2.11
CA THR A 230 20.01 20.93 0.82
C THR A 230 18.64 20.27 0.85
N VAL A 231 18.23 19.67 1.96
CA VAL A 231 16.87 19.14 2.13
C VAL A 231 15.83 20.25 2.12
N ASP A 232 16.07 21.36 2.82
CA ASP A 232 15.13 22.48 2.86
C ASP A 232 15.00 23.14 1.48
N LYS A 233 16.13 23.36 0.78
CA LYS A 233 16.13 23.81 -0.63
C LYS A 233 15.43 22.85 -1.58
N LEU A 234 15.52 21.54 -1.33
CA LEU A 234 14.83 20.54 -2.13
C LEU A 234 13.32 20.59 -1.88
N GLN A 235 12.88 20.75 -0.63
CA GLN A 235 11.47 20.93 -0.29
C GLN A 235 10.86 22.17 -0.97
N GLU A 236 11.58 23.28 -1.00
CA GLU A 236 11.13 24.51 -1.69
C GLU A 236 10.97 24.34 -3.21
N ARG A 237 11.72 23.41 -3.81
CA ARG A 237 11.65 23.11 -5.26
C ARG A 237 10.53 22.15 -5.61
N LEU A 238 10.07 21.33 -4.65
CA LEU A 238 9.00 20.35 -4.86
C LEU A 238 7.62 21.02 -4.73
N LYS A 239 7.34 22.01 -5.60
CA LYS A 239 6.02 22.66 -5.67
C LYS A 239 5.13 21.93 -6.68
N VAL A 240 3.98 21.44 -6.23
CA VAL A 240 2.95 20.84 -7.08
C VAL A 240 1.98 21.92 -7.58
N VAL A 241 1.49 22.77 -6.66
CA VAL A 241 0.63 23.91 -6.98
C VAL A 241 1.51 25.16 -7.16
N PRO A 242 1.53 25.77 -8.36
CA PRO A 242 2.24 27.03 -8.56
C PRO A 242 1.47 28.20 -7.95
N GLY A 243 2.18 29.11 -7.28
CA GLY A 243 1.62 30.35 -6.73
C GLY A 243 2.29 30.75 -5.41
N ASP A 244 2.36 32.05 -5.17
CA ASP A 244 2.89 32.62 -3.92
C ASP A 244 1.76 33.20 -3.03
N ASP A 245 0.50 33.01 -3.44
CA ASP A 245 -0.67 33.40 -2.67
C ASP A 245 -0.82 32.52 -1.42
N TYR A 246 -1.41 33.07 -0.35
CA TYR A 246 -1.62 32.36 0.91
C TYR A 246 -2.37 31.04 0.73
N LEU A 247 -3.37 31.01 -0.17
CA LEU A 247 -4.14 29.80 -0.47
C LEU A 247 -3.31 28.75 -1.22
N SER A 248 -2.46 29.18 -2.15
CA SER A 248 -1.59 28.27 -2.93
C SER A 248 -0.47 27.69 -2.08
N MET A 249 0.01 28.42 -1.06
CA MET A 249 1.01 27.91 -0.12
C MET A 249 0.41 26.97 0.94
N ALA A 250 -0.89 27.10 1.23
CA ALA A 250 -1.60 26.24 2.16
C ALA A 250 -2.10 24.93 1.52
N ALA A 251 -2.25 24.92 0.19
CA ALA A 251 -2.62 23.77 -0.62
C ALA A 251 -1.43 22.83 -0.86
#